data_AF-A0A250XL74-F1
#
_entry.id   AF-A0A250XL74-F1
#
_cell.length_a   1.000
_cell.length_b   1.000
_cell.length_c   1.000
_cell.angle_alpha   90.00
_cell.angle_beta   90.00
_cell.angle_gamma   90.00
#
_symmetry.space_group_name_H-M   'P 1'
#
loop_
_entity.id
_entity.type
_entity.pdbx_description
1 polymer ?
#
loop_
_entity_poly.entity_id
_entity_poly.type
_entity_poly.pdbx_seq_one_letter_code
_entity_poly.pdbx_strand_id
1 'polypeptide(L)'
;MPGLSSPGWDTTALHRTPRIITVMDRQLNIVEDGSNQSLYNLCRKWIHNDPDLDSQSIPETASLPLPPRPEADPEPYPPAPAFSEEADNYDAEEALRRLKDHWVNVRHHQQAKHRHQSLRHRHRLSALISHQQQQQQHTSSSSAAAATAASVGSTGAVVLNLAHPPPPVVAAARGSCA
;
A
#
# COMPACT_ATOMS: atom_id res chain seq x y z
N MET A 1 35.56 -50.29 8.49
CA MET A 1 34.98 -49.46 7.42
C MET A 1 34.39 -48.22 8.07
N PRO A 2 35.07 -47.07 8.02
CA PRO A 2 34.62 -45.82 8.65
C PRO A 2 33.49 -45.16 7.85
N GLY A 3 32.55 -44.57 8.57
CA GLY A 3 31.32 -43.96 8.04
C GLY A 3 31.56 -42.63 7.33
N LEU A 4 30.89 -42.48 6.19
CA LEU A 4 30.81 -41.23 5.43
C LEU A 4 29.81 -40.30 6.10
N SER A 5 30.31 -39.34 6.87
CA SER A 5 29.56 -38.18 7.33
C SER A 5 29.24 -37.27 6.15
N SER A 6 27.96 -37.10 5.83
CA SER A 6 27.49 -36.11 4.86
C SER A 6 27.96 -34.69 5.24
N PRO A 7 28.49 -33.89 4.29
CA PRO A 7 28.78 -32.49 4.54
C PRO A 7 27.46 -31.74 4.75
N GLY A 8 27.26 -31.26 5.97
CA GLY A 8 26.19 -30.33 6.32
C GLY A 8 26.39 -29.04 5.52
N TRP A 9 25.41 -28.69 4.70
CA TRP A 9 25.30 -27.36 4.11
C TRP A 9 24.74 -26.46 5.21
N ASP A 10 25.61 -26.05 6.12
CA ASP A 10 25.36 -24.99 7.08
C ASP A 10 25.06 -23.70 6.32
N THR A 11 23.77 -23.50 6.03
CA THR A 11 23.22 -22.34 5.32
C THR A 11 22.96 -21.20 6.31
N THR A 12 23.88 -20.97 7.24
CA THR A 12 23.65 -20.03 8.37
C THR A 12 24.75 -19.00 8.57
N ALA A 13 25.78 -18.93 7.71
CA ALA A 13 26.84 -17.94 7.87
C ALA A 13 27.36 -17.33 6.56
N LEU A 14 26.52 -17.23 5.52
CA LEU A 14 26.86 -16.39 4.37
C LEU A 14 26.58 -14.94 4.71
N HIS A 15 27.68 -14.20 4.90
CA HIS A 15 27.75 -12.77 5.10
C HIS A 15 26.60 -12.02 4.43
N ARG A 16 25.79 -11.39 5.29
CA ARG A 16 24.63 -10.56 4.98
C ARG A 16 25.09 -9.26 4.30
N THR A 17 25.54 -9.36 3.06
CA THR A 17 25.98 -8.19 2.29
C THR A 17 24.74 -7.41 1.88
N PRO A 18 24.58 -6.15 2.29
CA PRO A 18 23.45 -5.31 1.86
C PRO A 18 23.44 -5.25 0.33
N ARG A 19 22.31 -5.63 -0.28
CA ARG A 19 22.14 -5.57 -1.73
C ARG A 19 21.59 -4.20 -2.09
N ILE A 20 22.45 -3.35 -2.64
CA ILE A 20 22.05 -2.05 -3.18
C ILE A 20 21.61 -2.26 -4.62
N ILE A 21 20.32 -2.07 -4.89
CA ILE A 21 19.77 -2.10 -6.25
C ILE A 21 19.54 -0.66 -6.70
N THR A 22 20.07 -0.30 -7.87
CA THR A 22 19.82 1.02 -8.45
C THR A 22 18.62 0.93 -9.39
N VAL A 23 17.57 1.71 -9.12
CA VAL A 23 16.40 1.82 -9.99
C VAL A 23 16.32 3.26 -10.47
N MET A 24 16.51 3.46 -11.78
CA MET A 24 16.69 4.78 -12.40
C MET A 24 17.89 5.53 -11.80
N ASP A 25 17.63 6.60 -11.05
CA ASP A 25 18.58 7.54 -10.45
C ASP A 25 18.77 7.33 -8.93
N ARG A 26 18.11 6.31 -8.34
CA ARG A 26 18.12 6.09 -6.89
C ARG A 26 18.60 4.70 -6.51
N GLN A 27 19.40 4.66 -5.45
CA GLN A 27 19.91 3.44 -4.84
C GLN A 27 19.02 2.99 -3.68
N LEU A 28 18.54 1.75 -3.73
CA LEU A 28 17.70 1.12 -2.72
C LEU A 28 18.52 0.05 -2.00
N ASN A 29 18.70 0.20 -0.69
CA ASN A 29 19.34 -0.82 0.13
C ASN A 29 18.28 -1.83 0.60
N ILE A 30 18.32 -3.04 0.04
CA ILE A 30 17.45 -4.13 0.49
C ILE A 30 18.18 -4.84 1.62
N VAL A 31 17.80 -4.50 2.84
CA VAL A 31 18.16 -5.30 4.02
C VAL A 31 17.25 -6.52 4.01
N GLU A 32 17.81 -7.69 3.68
CA GLU A 32 17.12 -8.97 3.83
C GLU A 32 17.00 -9.29 5.33
N ASP A 33 16.13 -8.55 6.01
CA ASP A 33 15.55 -9.00 7.26
C ASP A 33 14.68 -10.20 6.96
N GLY A 34 14.84 -11.29 7.72
CA GLY A 34 14.29 -12.62 7.43
C GLY A 34 12.77 -12.69 7.23
N SER A 35 12.06 -11.56 7.27
CA SER A 35 10.78 -11.37 6.62
C SER A 35 10.97 -11.21 5.11
N ASN A 36 10.48 -12.17 4.31
CA ASN A 36 10.38 -12.09 2.85
C ASN A 36 9.56 -10.86 2.37
N GLN A 37 10.06 -9.64 2.52
CA GLN A 37 9.48 -8.47 1.86
C GLN A 37 9.82 -8.58 0.38
N SER A 38 8.88 -9.15 -0.39
CA SER A 38 9.08 -9.34 -1.82
C SER A 38 9.38 -8.00 -2.48
N LEU A 39 10.35 -7.99 -3.39
CA LEU A 39 10.69 -6.84 -4.25
C LEU A 39 9.43 -6.20 -4.87
N TYR A 40 8.42 -7.03 -5.16
CA TYR A 40 7.10 -6.63 -5.63
C TYR A 40 6.36 -5.68 -4.67
N ASN A 41 6.40 -5.91 -3.35
CA ASN A 41 5.79 -5.01 -2.37
C ASN A 41 6.51 -3.66 -2.31
N LEU A 42 7.84 -3.67 -2.47
CA LEU A 42 8.65 -2.45 -2.50
C LEU A 42 8.32 -1.61 -3.74
N CYS A 43 8.32 -2.22 -4.93
CA CYS A 43 7.97 -1.54 -6.18
C CYS A 43 6.53 -1.01 -6.18
N ARG A 44 5.57 -1.78 -5.64
CA ARG A 44 4.17 -1.36 -5.57
C ARG A 44 3.97 -0.20 -4.60
N LYS A 45 4.63 -0.21 -3.44
CA LYS A 45 4.60 0.89 -2.47
C LYS A 45 5.28 2.14 -3.02
N TRP A 46 6.37 1.99 -3.79
CA TRP A 46 7.05 3.08 -4.50
C TRP A 46 6.16 3.76 -5.53
N ILE A 47 5.41 3.00 -6.33
CA ILE A 47 4.44 3.53 -7.32
C ILE A 47 3.28 4.26 -6.63
N HIS A 48 2.92 3.88 -5.40
CA HIS A 48 1.76 4.43 -4.70
C HIS A 48 2.07 5.51 -3.67
N ASN A 49 3.34 5.77 -3.38
CA ASN A 49 3.79 6.81 -2.44
C ASN A 49 3.09 6.66 -1.07
N ASP A 50 2.97 5.42 -0.58
CA ASP A 50 2.34 5.13 0.71
C ASP A 50 3.22 5.66 1.86
N PRO A 51 2.66 6.45 2.79
CA PRO A 51 3.42 7.14 3.84
C PRO A 51 3.83 6.25 5.02
N ASP A 52 3.35 5.01 5.10
CA ASP A 52 3.67 4.05 6.18
C ASP A 52 5.04 3.36 5.97
N LEU A 53 5.94 4.02 5.24
CA LEU A 53 7.35 3.63 5.20
C LEU A 53 7.92 3.98 6.56
N ASP A 54 8.23 2.98 7.38
CA ASP A 54 9.01 3.18 8.59
C ASP A 54 10.26 3.99 8.23
N SER A 55 10.23 5.29 8.56
CA SER A 55 11.22 6.31 8.22
C SER A 55 12.63 5.98 8.74
N GLN A 56 12.78 4.89 9.48
CA GLN A 56 14.03 4.40 10.03
C GLN A 56 14.90 3.63 9.02
N SER A 57 14.39 3.28 7.85
CA SER A 57 15.14 2.51 6.85
C SER A 57 15.67 3.32 5.67
N ILE A 58 15.45 4.64 5.64
CA ILE A 58 16.16 5.50 4.71
C ILE A 58 17.54 5.69 5.34
N PRO A 59 18.61 5.02 4.85
CA PRO A 59 19.94 5.37 5.30
C PRO A 59 20.07 6.87 5.06
N GLU A 60 20.46 7.63 6.09
CA GLU A 60 20.88 9.03 5.91
C GLU A 60 21.73 9.04 4.65
N THR A 61 21.20 9.62 3.58
CA THR A 61 21.93 9.73 2.33
C THR A 61 23.19 10.47 2.71
N ALA A 62 24.29 9.74 2.83
CA ALA A 62 25.59 10.29 3.14
C ALA A 62 25.72 11.49 2.23
N SER A 63 25.86 12.66 2.83
CA SER A 63 25.91 13.95 2.16
C SER A 63 27.10 13.88 1.21
N LEU A 64 26.84 13.39 -0.01
CA LEU A 64 27.78 13.37 -1.09
C LEU A 64 28.29 14.80 -1.19
N PRO A 65 29.62 15.03 -1.17
CA PRO A 65 30.16 16.36 -1.32
C PRO A 65 29.53 16.93 -2.59
N LEU A 66 28.95 18.13 -2.46
CA LEU A 66 28.35 18.83 -3.58
C LEU A 66 29.34 18.78 -4.76
N PRO A 67 28.87 18.48 -5.98
CA PRO A 67 29.74 18.49 -7.14
C PRO A 67 30.46 19.86 -7.18
N PRO A 68 31.77 19.88 -7.50
CA PRO A 68 32.52 21.11 -7.56
C PRO A 68 31.78 22.10 -8.45
N ARG A 69 31.64 23.34 -7.95
CA ARG A 69 31.02 24.42 -8.72
C ARG A 69 31.73 24.48 -10.07
N PRO A 70 31.02 24.40 -11.20
CA PRO A 70 31.67 24.53 -12.50
C PRO A 70 32.43 25.86 -12.50
N GLU A 71 33.72 25.79 -12.84
CA GLU A 71 34.52 27.00 -13.02
C GLU A 71 33.84 27.87 -14.07
N ALA A 72 33.81 29.18 -13.83
CA ALA A 72 33.20 30.13 -14.74
C ALA A 72 33.97 30.08 -16.05
N ASP A 73 33.44 29.32 -17.01
CA ASP A 73 33.93 29.30 -18.38
C ASP A 73 33.87 30.75 -18.90
N PRO A 74 34.97 31.34 -19.40
CA PRO A 74 34.99 32.72 -19.90
C PRO A 74 34.24 32.89 -21.23
N GLU A 75 33.47 31.88 -21.66
CA GLU A 75 32.50 32.00 -22.74
C GLU A 75 31.54 33.16 -22.42
N PRO A 76 31.30 34.07 -23.38
CA PRO A 76 30.36 35.16 -23.18
C PRO A 76 28.98 34.56 -22.89
N TYR A 77 28.48 34.78 -21.67
CA TYR A 77 27.13 34.39 -21.29
C TYR A 77 26.18 34.81 -22.42
N PRO A 78 25.32 33.89 -22.91
CA PRO A 78 24.30 34.28 -23.86
C PRO A 78 23.53 35.45 -23.25
N PRO A 79 23.18 36.47 -24.07
CA PRO A 79 22.43 37.61 -23.56
C PRO A 79 21.24 37.09 -22.78
N ALA A 80 21.05 37.62 -21.57
CA ALA A 80 19.91 37.25 -20.74
C ALA A 80 18.65 37.33 -21.60
N PRO A 81 17.76 36.31 -21.55
CA PRO A 81 16.56 36.30 -22.37
C PRO A 81 15.84 37.63 -22.16
N ALA A 82 15.70 38.41 -23.23
CA ALA A 82 14.95 39.64 -23.19
C ALA A 82 13.52 39.26 -22.82
N PHE A 83 13.04 39.76 -21.68
CA PHE A 83 11.62 39.66 -21.36
C PHE A 83 10.86 40.32 -22.50
N SER A 84 9.88 39.61 -23.08
CA SER A 84 9.14 40.20 -24.19
C SER A 84 8.41 41.44 -23.69
N GLU A 85 8.30 42.47 -24.54
CA GLU A 85 7.60 43.72 -24.22
C GLU A 85 6.11 43.50 -23.88
N GLU A 86 5.58 42.29 -24.11
CA GLU A 86 4.24 41.89 -23.66
C GLU A 86 4.14 41.71 -22.13
N ALA A 87 5.27 41.55 -21.43
CA ALA A 87 5.32 41.44 -19.97
C ALA A 87 4.91 42.74 -19.26
N ASP A 88 5.06 43.90 -19.90
CA ASP A 88 4.69 45.20 -19.34
C ASP A 88 3.17 45.44 -19.35
N ASN A 89 2.41 44.64 -20.10
CA ASN A 89 0.94 44.67 -20.12
C ASN A 89 0.31 43.72 -19.08
N TYR A 90 1.07 43.24 -18.11
CA TYR A 90 0.57 42.29 -17.12
C TYR A 90 -0.22 43.00 -16.01
N ASP A 91 -1.53 42.76 -15.96
CA ASP A 91 -2.39 43.24 -14.87
C ASP A 91 -2.13 42.44 -13.58
N ALA A 92 -1.49 43.10 -12.60
CA ALA A 92 -1.17 42.51 -11.31
C ALA A 92 -2.43 42.05 -10.54
N GLU A 93 -3.59 42.71 -10.73
CA GLU A 93 -4.83 42.31 -10.07
C GLU A 93 -5.38 41.00 -10.64
N GLU A 94 -5.32 40.85 -11.97
CA GLU A 94 -5.72 39.61 -12.63
C GLU A 94 -4.82 38.44 -12.24
N ALA A 95 -3.51 38.68 -12.12
CA ALA A 95 -2.55 37.69 -11.67
C ALA A 95 -2.87 37.13 -10.28
N LEU A 96 -3.17 38.03 -9.33
CA LEU A 96 -3.55 37.65 -7.97
C LEU A 96 -4.87 36.89 -7.95
N ARG A 97 -5.83 37.25 -8.82
CA ARG A 97 -7.10 36.52 -8.96
C ARG A 97 -6.85 35.11 -9.48
N ARG A 98 -6.08 34.96 -10.56
CA ARG A 98 -5.70 33.65 -11.13
C ARG A 98 -4.97 32.77 -10.12
N LEU A 99 -4.09 33.35 -9.30
CA LEU A 99 -3.39 32.62 -8.25
C LEU A 99 -4.37 32.12 -7.17
N LYS A 100 -5.32 32.95 -6.74
CA LYS A 100 -6.36 32.53 -5.76
C LYS A 100 -7.22 31.41 -6.33
N ASP A 101 -7.69 31.56 -7.56
CA ASP A 101 -8.50 30.55 -8.25
C ASP A 101 -7.72 29.24 -8.43
N HIS A 102 -6.42 29.31 -8.73
CA HIS A 102 -5.55 28.16 -8.80
C HIS A 102 -5.56 27.35 -7.50
N TRP A 103 -5.40 27.99 -6.34
CA TRP A 103 -5.41 27.28 -5.06
C TRP A 103 -6.76 26.66 -4.72
N VAL A 104 -7.87 27.30 -5.10
CA VAL A 104 -9.21 26.73 -4.98
C VAL A 104 -9.33 25.48 -5.85
N ASN A 105 -8.86 25.54 -7.09
CA ASN A 105 -8.86 24.40 -8.01
C ASN A 105 -7.98 23.25 -7.51
N VAL A 106 -6.80 23.54 -6.96
CA VAL A 106 -5.93 22.53 -6.33
C VAL A 106 -6.66 21.82 -5.19
N ARG A 107 -7.35 22.57 -4.33
CA ARG A 107 -8.13 21.98 -3.23
C ARG A 107 -9.26 21.09 -3.74
N HIS A 108 -10.01 21.54 -4.75
CA HIS A 108 -11.05 20.73 -5.38
C HIS A 108 -10.49 19.45 -6.02
N HIS A 109 -9.36 19.56 -6.70
CA HIS A 109 -8.67 18.40 -7.28
C HIS A 109 -8.28 17.38 -6.21
N GLN A 110 -7.65 17.82 -5.11
CA GLN A 110 -7.28 16.94 -4.00
C GLN A 110 -8.51 16.29 -3.35
N GLN A 111 -9.59 17.05 -3.15
CA GLN A 111 -10.85 16.51 -2.62
C GLN A 111 -11.46 15.45 -3.55
N ALA A 112 -11.46 15.69 -4.86
CA ALA A 112 -11.92 14.73 -5.86
C ALA A 112 -11.07 13.45 -5.85
N LYS A 113 -9.74 13.60 -5.78
CA LYS A 113 -8.79 12.48 -5.66
C LYS A 113 -9.09 11.63 -4.42
N HIS A 114 -9.28 12.26 -3.26
CA HIS A 114 -9.61 11.56 -2.02
C HIS A 114 -10.96 10.81 -2.12
N ARG A 115 -12.01 11.47 -2.64
CA ARG A 115 -13.32 10.83 -2.86
C ARG A 115 -13.19 9.59 -3.75
N HIS A 116 -12.44 9.68 -4.84
CA HIS A 116 -12.21 8.56 -5.75
C HIS A 116 -11.49 7.39 -5.07
N GLN A 117 -10.47 7.69 -4.26
CA GLN A 117 -9.76 6.67 -3.48
C GLN A 117 -10.69 5.99 -2.46
N SER A 118 -11.51 6.75 -1.73
CA SER A 118 -12.48 6.19 -0.78
C SER A 118 -13.51 5.30 -1.48
N LEU A 119 -14.01 5.71 -2.66
CA LEU A 119 -14.93 4.89 -3.46
C LEU A 119 -14.30 3.58 -3.91
N ARG A 120 -13.06 3.62 -4.42
CA ARG A 120 -12.32 2.41 -4.77
C ARG A 120 -12.13 1.49 -3.58
N HIS A 121 -11.78 2.04 -2.42
CA HIS A 121 -11.63 1.26 -1.19
C HIS A 121 -12.95 0.58 -0.79
N ARG A 122 -14.06 1.32 -0.78
CA ARG A 122 -15.40 0.77 -0.51
C ARG A 122 -15.77 -0.35 -1.46
N HIS A 123 -15.53 -0.17 -2.75
CA HIS A 123 -15.81 -1.20 -3.77
C HIS A 123 -14.98 -2.48 -3.56
N ARG A 124 -13.71 -2.35 -3.13
CA ARG A 124 -12.87 -3.50 -2.79
C ARG A 124 -13.43 -4.23 -1.57
N LEU A 125 -13.81 -3.50 -0.52
CA LEU A 125 -14.39 -4.11 0.69
C LEU A 125 -15.70 -4.83 0.38
N SER A 126 -16.59 -4.23 -0.41
CA SER A 126 -17.84 -4.90 -0.81
C SER A 126 -17.57 -6.18 -1.59
N ALA A 127 -16.60 -6.18 -2.51
CA ALA A 127 -16.23 -7.37 -3.26
C ALA A 127 -15.68 -8.49 -2.36
N LEU A 128 -14.85 -8.16 -1.37
CA LEU A 128 -14.32 -9.14 -0.40
C LEU A 128 -15.42 -9.73 0.47
N ILE A 129 -16.35 -8.90 0.95
CA ILE A 129 -17.49 -9.36 1.76
C ILE A 129 -18.38 -10.29 0.93
N SER A 130 -18.70 -9.92 -0.32
CA SER A 130 -19.48 -10.79 -1.21
C SER A 130 -18.77 -12.12 -1.48
N HIS A 131 -17.45 -12.10 -1.69
CA HIS A 131 -16.67 -13.31 -1.89
C HIS A 131 -16.68 -14.22 -0.65
N GLN A 132 -16.53 -13.63 0.55
CA GLN A 132 -16.60 -14.37 1.80
C GLN A 132 -17.98 -15.01 2.01
N GLN A 133 -19.07 -14.30 1.70
CA GLN A 133 -20.43 -14.83 1.76
C GLN A 133 -20.62 -16.02 0.79
N GLN A 134 -20.08 -15.94 -0.42
CA GLN A 134 -20.11 -17.04 -1.38
C GLN A 134 -19.36 -18.27 -0.85
N GLN A 135 -18.17 -18.09 -0.27
CA GLN A 135 -17.41 -19.19 0.33
C GLN A 135 -18.20 -19.90 1.44
N GLN A 136 -18.90 -19.15 2.31
CA GLN A 136 -19.73 -19.72 3.37
C GLN A 136 -20.92 -20.53 2.85
N GLN A 137 -21.47 -20.17 1.68
CA GLN A 137 -22.55 -20.93 1.04
C GLN A 137 -22.04 -22.26 0.45
N HIS A 138 -20.83 -22.28 -0.11
CA HIS A 138 -20.20 -23.49 -0.63
C HIS A 138 -19.83 -24.48 0.49
N THR A 139 -19.34 -24.00 1.64
CA THR A 139 -19.03 -24.89 2.78
C THR A 139 -20.29 -25.49 3.42
N SER A 140 -21.37 -24.71 3.51
CA SER A 140 -22.64 -25.16 4.11
C SER A 140 -23.34 -26.24 3.25
N SER A 141 -23.32 -26.09 1.92
CA SER A 141 -23.90 -27.07 0.99
C SER A 141 -23.12 -28.38 0.92
N SER A 142 -21.77 -28.32 0.95
CA SER A 142 -20.93 -29.52 0.98
C SER A 142 -21.04 -30.30 2.29
N SER A 143 -21.21 -29.62 3.42
CA SER A 143 -21.37 -30.26 4.74
C SER A 143 -22.69 -31.03 4.86
N ALA A 144 -23.80 -30.49 4.33
CA ALA A 144 -25.11 -31.13 4.39
C ALA A 144 -25.19 -32.44 3.57
N ALA A 145 -24.49 -32.51 2.43
CA ALA A 145 -24.41 -33.71 1.60
C ALA A 145 -23.56 -34.83 2.25
N ALA A 146 -22.49 -34.48 2.98
CA ALA A 146 -21.67 -35.45 3.70
C ALA A 146 -22.40 -36.05 4.92
N ALA A 147 -23.20 -35.25 5.64
CA ALA A 147 -23.95 -35.72 6.80
C ALA A 147 -25.10 -36.67 6.43
N THR A 148 -25.70 -36.52 5.25
CA THR A 148 -26.76 -37.43 4.77
C THR A 148 -26.23 -38.80 4.33
N ALA A 149 -24.99 -38.88 3.80
CA ALA A 149 -24.36 -40.17 3.48
C ALA A 149 -23.94 -40.97 4.73
N ALA A 150 -23.59 -40.30 5.83
CA ALA A 150 -23.24 -40.96 7.10
C ALA A 150 -24.46 -41.46 7.91
N SER A 151 -25.67 -40.98 7.59
CA SER A 151 -26.89 -41.27 8.36
C SER A 151 -27.64 -42.55 7.94
N VAL A 152 -27.24 -43.23 6.85
CA VAL A 152 -27.93 -44.44 6.36
C VAL A 152 -27.51 -45.71 7.13
N GLY A 153 -26.57 -45.62 8.08
CA GLY A 153 -26.08 -46.77 8.85
C GLY A 153 -26.41 -46.81 10.35
N SER A 154 -27.06 -45.80 10.93
CA SER A 154 -27.18 -45.69 12.40
C SER A 154 -28.64 -45.68 12.86
N THR A 155 -29.27 -46.86 12.86
CA THR A 155 -30.49 -47.10 13.65
C THR A 155 -30.18 -47.07 15.13
N GLY A 156 -30.67 -46.04 15.84
CA GLY A 156 -30.87 -46.10 17.29
C GLY A 156 -30.01 -45.16 18.13
N ALA A 157 -30.38 -43.88 18.15
CA ALA A 157 -30.22 -43.04 19.34
C ALA A 157 -31.11 -41.79 19.20
N VAL A 158 -32.18 -41.73 19.99
CA VAL A 158 -33.01 -40.54 20.16
C VAL A 158 -32.23 -39.56 21.02
N VAL A 159 -31.62 -38.54 20.41
CA VAL A 159 -31.01 -37.43 21.15
C VAL A 159 -32.00 -36.27 21.18
N LEU A 160 -32.52 -36.02 22.37
CA LEU A 160 -33.33 -34.85 22.72
C LEU A 160 -32.49 -33.59 22.50
N ASN A 161 -32.81 -32.85 21.44
CA ASN A 161 -32.12 -31.59 21.14
C ASN A 161 -32.69 -30.49 22.05
N LEU A 162 -31.90 -30.11 23.05
CA LEU A 162 -32.24 -29.06 24.01
C LEU A 162 -32.08 -27.70 23.33
N ALA A 163 -33.21 -27.09 22.96
CA ALA A 163 -33.28 -25.80 22.30
C ALA A 163 -32.59 -24.72 23.14
N HIS A 164 -31.49 -24.14 22.63
CA HIS A 164 -30.90 -22.94 23.20
C HIS A 164 -31.73 -21.71 22.78
N PRO A 165 -32.13 -20.85 23.74
CA PRO A 165 -32.86 -19.63 23.42
C PRO A 165 -31.95 -18.62 22.70
N PRO A 166 -32.51 -17.81 21.78
CA PRO A 166 -31.74 -16.79 21.07
C PRO A 166 -31.28 -15.68 22.03
N PRO A 167 -30.13 -15.04 21.76
CA PRO A 167 -29.63 -13.94 22.57
C PRO A 167 -30.53 -12.69 22.44
N PRO A 168 -30.61 -11.85 23.48
CA PRO A 168 -31.43 -10.65 23.47
C PRO A 168 -30.89 -9.61 22.48
N VAL A 169 -31.79 -9.05 21.67
CA VAL A 169 -31.51 -7.97 20.73
C VAL A 169 -31.34 -6.68 21.53
N VAL A 170 -30.10 -6.21 21.68
CA VAL A 170 -29.82 -4.90 22.27
C VAL A 170 -30.09 -3.82 21.21
N ALA A 171 -31.23 -3.14 21.34
CA ALA A 171 -31.57 -1.98 20.53
C ALA A 171 -30.62 -0.82 20.87
N ALA A 172 -29.65 -0.56 20.01
CA ALA A 172 -28.79 0.62 20.12
C ALA A 172 -29.61 1.86 19.79
N ALA A 173 -29.99 2.61 20.83
CA ALA A 173 -30.57 3.93 20.71
C ALA A 173 -29.56 4.86 20.03
N ARG A 174 -29.84 5.23 18.77
CA ARG A 174 -29.10 6.28 18.08
C ARG A 174 -29.54 7.62 18.66
N GLY A 175 -28.66 8.20 19.49
CA GLY A 175 -28.76 9.59 19.92
C GLY A 175 -28.76 10.51 18.71
N SER A 176 -29.87 11.23 18.54
CA SER A 176 -30.01 12.36 17.64
C SER A 176 -29.34 13.57 18.30
N CYS A 177 -28.17 13.98 17.82
CA CYS A 177 -27.62 15.29 18.16
C CYS A 177 -28.19 16.33 17.19
N ALA A 178 -28.78 17.37 17.80
CA ALA A 178 -29.30 18.57 17.16
C ALA A 178 -28.18 19.41 16.52
#